data_AF-A0A1H1SEP5-F1
#
_entry.id   AF-A0A1H1SEP5-F1
#
_cell.length_a   1.000
_cell.length_b   1.000
_cell.length_c   1.000
_cell.angle_alpha   90.00
_cell.angle_beta   90.00
_cell.angle_gamma   90.00
#
_symmetry.space_group_name_H-M   'P 1'
#
loop_
_entity.id
_entity.type
_entity.pdbx_description
1 polymer ?
#
loop_
_entity_poly.entity_id
_entity_poly.type
_entity_poly.pdbx_seq_one_letter_code
_entity_poly.pdbx_strand_id
1 'polypeptide(L)'
;MIGAGLSFIWILVSLVILIYLYAQREPEELLFLKLIGYYLLGGFVLFFLLLPIPVGFIIYWFALHGKSKGNRAVKESAAFWGLGVMIVHVALGFLF
;
A
#
# COMPACT_ATOMS: atom_id res chain seq x y z
N MET A 1 5.60 -14.80 20.62
CA MET A 1 4.30 -15.25 20.05
C MET A 1 3.40 -14.08 19.64
N ILE A 2 3.35 -12.96 20.38
CA ILE A 2 2.53 -11.78 20.06
C ILE A 2 2.89 -11.14 18.70
N GLY A 3 4.19 -11.01 18.38
CA GLY A 3 4.64 -10.40 17.11
C GLY A 3 4.22 -11.18 15.84
N ALA A 4 4.18 -12.51 15.87
CA ALA A 4 3.80 -13.31 14.70
C ALA A 4 2.31 -13.21 14.36
N GLY A 5 1.44 -13.14 15.39
CA GLY A 5 0.01 -12.95 15.21
C GLY A 5 -0.34 -11.58 14.61
N LEU A 6 0.33 -10.52 15.06
CA LEU A 6 0.19 -9.17 14.50
C LEU A 6 0.62 -9.12 13.02
N SER A 7 1.76 -9.73 12.67
CA SER A 7 2.21 -9.80 11.28
C SER A 7 1.20 -10.52 10.37
N PHE A 8 0.56 -11.59 10.85
CA PHE A 8 -0.46 -12.31 10.10
C PHE A 8 -1.70 -11.46 9.83
N ILE A 9 -2.14 -10.66 10.81
CA ILE A 9 -3.26 -9.73 10.65
C ILE A 9 -2.98 -8.70 9.54
N TRP A 10 -1.78 -8.12 9.52
CA TRP A 10 -1.41 -7.14 8.48
C TRP A 10 -1.41 -7.75 7.07
N ILE A 11 -0.95 -9.00 6.93
CA ILE A 11 -1.01 -9.72 5.66
C ILE A 11 -2.46 -9.94 5.23
N LEU A 12 -3.35 -10.36 6.14
CA LEU A 12 -4.77 -10.54 5.84
C LEU A 12 -5.44 -9.22 5.43
N VAL A 13 -5.18 -8.13 6.15
CA VAL A 13 -5.69 -6.79 5.81
C VAL A 13 -5.23 -6.39 4.40
N SER A 14 -3.95 -6.58 4.09
CA SER A 14 -3.37 -6.30 2.77
C SER A 14 -4.07 -7.11 1.67
N LEU A 15 -4.28 -8.41 1.90
CA LEU A 15 -4.96 -9.29 0.95
C LEU A 15 -6.42 -8.89 0.72
N VAL A 16 -7.15 -8.58 1.78
CA VAL A 16 -8.55 -8.14 1.68
C VAL A 16 -8.66 -6.85 0.87
N ILE A 17 -7.81 -5.86 1.15
CA ILE A 17 -7.74 -4.60 0.37
C ILE A 17 -7.47 -4.90 -1.10
N LEU A 18 -6.46 -5.72 -1.39
CA LEU A 18 -6.08 -6.03 -2.77
C LEU A 18 -7.18 -6.79 -3.52
N ILE A 19 -7.86 -7.74 -2.89
CA ILE A 19 -8.99 -8.48 -3.48
C ILE A 19 -10.17 -7.55 -3.72
N TYR A 20 -10.47 -6.65 -2.78
CA TYR A 20 -11.55 -5.67 -2.91
C TYR A 20 -11.30 -4.67 -4.04
N LEU A 21 -10.06 -4.15 -4.14
CA LEU A 21 -9.65 -3.29 -5.24
C LEU A 21 -9.63 -4.03 -6.57
N TYR A 22 -9.22 -5.31 -6.54
CA TYR A 22 -9.34 -6.17 -7.71
C TYR A 22 -10.83 -6.16 -8.11
N ALA A 23 -11.78 -6.56 -7.27
CA ALA A 23 -13.19 -6.71 -7.67
C ALA A 23 -13.84 -5.52 -8.41
N GLN A 24 -13.38 -4.27 -8.22
CA GLN A 24 -13.97 -3.03 -8.78
C GLN A 24 -13.36 -2.54 -10.11
N ARG A 25 -12.88 -3.44 -10.97
CA ARG A 25 -11.98 -3.07 -12.08
C ARG A 25 -12.46 -3.52 -13.47
N GLU A 26 -11.94 -2.85 -14.48
CA GLU A 26 -11.97 -3.33 -15.88
C GLU A 26 -10.85 -4.34 -16.14
N PRO A 27 -11.04 -5.30 -17.08
CA PRO A 27 -10.00 -6.25 -17.44
C PRO A 27 -8.74 -5.54 -17.94
N GLU A 28 -7.61 -5.79 -17.27
CA GLU A 28 -6.29 -5.31 -17.67
C GLU A 28 -5.27 -6.41 -17.38
N GLU A 29 -4.33 -6.60 -18.30
CA GLU A 29 -3.28 -7.60 -18.16
C GLU A 29 -2.44 -7.33 -16.90
N LEU A 30 -2.18 -8.39 -16.13
CA LEU A 30 -1.40 -8.36 -14.89
C LEU A 30 -1.89 -7.35 -13.85
N LEU A 31 -3.18 -6.98 -13.86
CA LEU A 31 -3.69 -5.95 -12.96
C LEU A 31 -3.49 -6.29 -11.49
N PHE A 32 -3.67 -7.55 -11.08
CA PHE A 32 -3.43 -7.95 -9.69
C PHE A 32 -1.98 -7.66 -9.25
N LEU A 33 -1.00 -7.97 -10.11
CA LEU A 33 0.41 -7.68 -9.86
C LEU A 33 0.67 -6.16 -9.83
N LYS A 34 0.03 -5.39 -10.72
CA LYS A 34 0.12 -3.92 -10.71
C LYS A 34 -0.45 -3.35 -9.40
N LEU A 35 -1.58 -3.86 -8.90
CA LEU A 35 -2.15 -3.43 -7.62
C LEU A 35 -1.23 -3.73 -6.45
N ILE A 36 -0.62 -4.93 -6.42
CA ILE A 36 0.42 -5.27 -5.43
C ILE A 36 1.57 -4.25 -5.51
N GLY A 37 2.06 -3.94 -6.71
CA GLY A 37 3.14 -2.97 -6.91
C GLY A 37 2.79 -1.57 -6.39
N TYR A 38 1.60 -1.05 -6.72
CA TYR A 38 1.16 0.26 -6.23
C TYR A 38 0.96 0.26 -4.71
N TYR A 39 0.39 -0.81 -4.15
CA TYR A 39 0.19 -0.96 -2.71
C TYR A 39 1.52 -0.99 -1.94
N LEU A 40 2.47 -1.83 -2.38
CA LEU A 40 3.80 -1.90 -1.78
C LEU A 40 4.54 -0.58 -1.92
N LEU A 41 4.46 0.07 -3.08
CA LEU A 41 5.07 1.37 -3.29
C LEU A 41 4.47 2.42 -2.33
N GLY A 42 3.14 2.46 -2.17
CA GLY A 42 2.49 3.38 -1.24
C GLY A 42 2.86 3.15 0.22
N GLY A 43 3.04 1.89 0.63
CA GLY A 43 3.39 1.52 2.00
C GLY A 43 4.89 1.52 2.32
N PHE A 44 5.76 1.72 1.33
CA PHE A 44 7.21 1.63 1.54
C PHE A 44 7.72 2.83 2.33
N VAL A 45 8.27 2.53 3.51
CA VAL A 45 8.82 3.49 4.47
C VAL A 45 10.32 3.30 4.58
N LEU A 46 11.05 4.42 4.68
CA LEU A 46 12.46 4.43 5.04
C LEU A 46 12.61 5.14 6.38
N PHE A 47 13.27 4.49 7.34
CA PHE A 47 13.53 5.07 8.64
C PHE A 47 14.83 5.86 8.59
N PHE A 48 14.74 7.18 8.73
CA PHE A 48 15.90 8.05 8.88
C PHE A 48 15.95 8.54 10.32
N LEU A 49 16.98 8.11 11.06
CA LEU A 49 17.03 8.23 12.52
C LEU A 49 15.78 7.60 13.16
N LEU A 50 14.88 8.42 13.70
CA LEU A 50 13.62 8.02 14.33
C LEU A 50 12.39 8.44 13.51
N LEU A 51 12.58 9.08 12.37
CA LEU A 51 11.49 9.60 11.55
C LEU A 51 11.15 8.59 10.43
N PRO A 52 9.93 8.04 10.39
CA PRO A 52 9.45 7.23 9.28
C PRO A 52 9.14 8.13 8.08
N ILE A 53 9.89 7.98 6.99
CA ILE A 53 9.71 8.75 5.76
C ILE A 53 8.97 7.88 4.73
N PRO A 54 7.79 8.27 4.22
CA PRO A 54 7.01 7.53 3.22
C PRO A 54 7.63 7.64 1.82
N VAL A 55 8.89 7.22 1.66
CA VAL A 55 9.65 7.41 0.41
C VAL A 55 8.96 6.76 -0.78
N GLY A 56 8.35 5.59 -0.60
CA GLY A 56 7.65 4.95 -1.70
C GLY A 56 6.42 5.73 -2.16
N PHE A 57 5.65 6.31 -1.24
CA PHE A 57 4.54 7.17 -1.61
C PHE A 57 5.00 8.46 -2.29
N ILE A 58 6.13 9.04 -1.86
CA ILE A 58 6.76 10.18 -2.55
C ILE A 58 7.13 9.79 -3.98
N ILE A 59 7.75 8.62 -4.18
CA ILE A 59 8.07 8.10 -5.53
C ILE A 59 6.79 7.92 -6.35
N TYR A 60 5.76 7.29 -5.80
CA TYR A 60 4.45 7.16 -6.46
C TYR A 60 3.92 8.53 -6.91
N TRP A 61 3.96 9.53 -6.04
CA TRP A 61 3.43 10.87 -6.31
C TRP A 61 4.12 11.53 -7.51
N PHE A 62 5.45 11.53 -7.54
CA PHE A 62 6.19 12.19 -8.62
C PHE A 62 6.26 11.35 -9.91
N ALA A 63 6.36 10.02 -9.78
CA ALA A 63 6.60 9.14 -10.92
C ALA A 63 5.31 8.67 -11.59
N LEU A 64 4.25 8.35 -10.82
CA LEU A 64 3.12 7.55 -11.29
C LEU A 64 1.75 8.23 -11.14
N HIS A 65 1.57 9.12 -10.15
CA HIS A 65 0.29 9.80 -9.92
C HIS A 65 -0.14 10.56 -11.18
N GLY A 66 -1.39 10.38 -11.60
CA GLY A 66 -1.88 11.02 -12.82
C GLY A 66 -1.52 10.34 -14.14
N LYS A 67 -0.51 9.46 -14.17
CA LYS A 67 0.11 8.97 -15.41
C LYS A 67 -0.34 7.57 -15.82
N SER A 68 -1.02 6.84 -14.93
CA SER A 68 -1.44 5.46 -15.19
C SER A 68 -2.61 5.41 -16.19
N LYS A 69 -2.47 4.64 -17.26
CA LYS A 69 -3.54 4.34 -18.24
C LYS A 69 -4.30 3.08 -17.83
N GLY A 70 -5.63 3.09 -17.95
CA GLY A 70 -6.52 1.99 -17.52
C GLY A 70 -6.57 1.84 -16.01
N ASN A 71 -7.74 1.52 -15.42
CA ASN A 71 -7.91 1.30 -13.97
C ASN A 71 -7.17 2.29 -13.05
N ARG A 72 -7.04 3.55 -13.48
CA ARG A 72 -6.22 4.55 -12.80
C ARG A 72 -6.67 4.75 -11.37
N ALA A 73 -7.98 4.95 -11.16
CA ALA A 73 -8.56 5.16 -9.85
C ALA A 73 -8.26 3.99 -8.88
N VAL A 74 -8.30 2.74 -9.36
CA VAL A 74 -8.03 1.56 -8.54
C VAL A 74 -6.54 1.44 -8.20
N LYS A 75 -5.64 1.70 -9.17
CA LYS A 75 -4.19 1.71 -8.95
C LYS A 75 -3.76 2.83 -8.01
N GLU A 76 -4.31 4.03 -8.17
CA GLU A 76 -4.08 5.15 -7.24
C GLU A 76 -4.60 4.80 -5.85
N SER A 77 -5.81 4.23 -5.75
CA SER A 77 -6.37 3.75 -4.48
C SER A 77 -5.46 2.72 -3.81
N ALA A 78 -4.85 1.79 -4.56
CA ALA A 78 -3.90 0.83 -3.99
C ALA A 78 -2.70 1.53 -3.32
N ALA A 79 -2.12 2.56 -3.94
CA ALA A 79 -1.04 3.33 -3.34
C ALA A 79 -1.49 4.10 -2.08
N PHE A 80 -2.68 4.70 -2.09
CA PHE A 80 -3.23 5.35 -0.90
C PHE A 80 -3.51 4.37 0.25
N TRP A 81 -4.03 3.17 -0.06
CA TRP A 81 -4.23 2.12 0.94
C TRP A 81 -2.91 1.63 1.52
N GLY A 82 -1.87 1.47 0.69
CA GLY A 82 -0.53 1.15 1.16
C GLY A 82 0.00 2.18 2.16
N LEU A 83 -0.13 3.47 1.83
CA LEU A 83 0.23 4.57 2.73
C LEU A 83 -0.60 4.54 4.02
N GLY A 84 -1.92 4.32 3.91
CA GLY A 84 -2.82 4.26 5.06
C GLY A 84 -2.44 3.14 6.02
N VAL A 85 -2.16 1.94 5.51
CA VAL A 85 -1.70 0.81 6.34
C VAL A 85 -0.35 1.13 6.99
N MET A 86 0.58 1.77 6.27
CA MET A 86 1.86 2.20 6.84
C MET A 86 1.66 3.18 8.00
N ILE A 87 0.81 4.21 7.83
CA ILE A 87 0.52 5.18 8.89
C ILE A 87 -0.07 4.50 10.12
N VAL A 88 -1.05 3.60 9.95
CA VAL A 88 -1.66 2.89 11.07
C VAL A 88 -0.63 2.00 11.77
N HIS A 89 0.20 1.28 11.01
CA HIS A 89 1.24 0.42 11.58
C HIS A 89 2.26 1.21 12.40
N VAL A 90 2.74 2.34 11.87
CA VAL A 90 3.65 3.25 12.56
C VAL A 90 3.00 3.85 13.80
N ALA A 91 1.76 4.33 13.71
CA ALA A 91 1.04 4.91 14.84
C ALA A 91 0.84 3.89 15.97
N LEU A 92 0.48 2.65 15.65
CA LEU A 92 0.37 1.58 16.64
C LEU A 92 1.72 1.25 17.28
N GLY A 93 2.81 1.30 16.52
CA GLY A 93 4.16 1.14 17.06
C GLY A 93 4.63 2.26 17.99
N PHE A 94 3.98 3.43 17.98
CA PHE A 94 4.23 4.51 18.95
C PHE A 94 3.33 4.45 20.19
N LEU A 95 2.19 3.75 20.12
CA LEU A 95 1.19 3.68 21.20
C LEU A 95 1.44 2.53 22.19
N PHE A 96 2.24 1.54 21.80
CA PHE A 96 2.58 0.34 22.58
C PHE A 96 4.08 0.12 22.61
#